data_AF-A0A166RHL7-F1
#
_entry.id   AF-A0A166RHL7-F1
#
_cell.length_a   1.000
_cell.length_b   1.000
_cell.length_c   1.000
_cell.angle_alpha   90.00
_cell.angle_beta   90.00
_cell.angle_gamma   90.00
#
_symmetry.space_group_name_H-M   'P 1'
#
loop_
_entity.id
_entity.type
_entity.pdbx_description
1 polymer ?
#
loop_
_entity_poly.entity_id
_entity_poly.type
_entity_poly.pdbx_seq_one_letter_code
_entity_poly.pdbx_strand_id
1 'polypeptide(L)' 'MIKIISEKEASKVIDTRKPIGQFLVLDKVGFTAIDNQTGDAWTEGFKDLNDCLKWLQGYNSLENFLEVINHE' A
#
# COMPACT_ATOMS: atom_id res chain seq x y z
N MET A 1 0.64 8.72 -3.54
CA MET A 1 0.11 7.72 -4.50
C MET A 1 0.61 6.35 -4.07
N ILE A 2 -0.28 5.35 -3.96
CA ILE A 2 0.08 3.98 -3.58
C ILE A 2 0.67 3.27 -4.80
N LYS A 3 1.78 2.55 -4.62
CA LYS A 3 2.39 1.75 -5.68
C LYS A 3 2.17 0.26 -5.43
N ILE A 4 1.72 -0.45 -6.45
CA ILE A 4 1.67 -1.92 -6.42
C ILE A 4 3.08 -2.44 -6.69
N ILE A 5 3.57 -3.31 -5.81
CA ILE A 5 4.93 -3.87 -5.91
C ILE A 5 4.91 -5.38 -5.66
N SER A 6 5.97 -6.06 -6.11
CA SER A 6 6.16 -7.49 -5.81
C SER A 6 6.58 -7.73 -4.36
N GLU A 7 6.40 -8.96 -3.88
CA GLU A 7 6.91 -9.40 -2.55
C GLU A 7 8.42 -9.11 -2.39
N LYS A 8 9.21 -9.34 -3.44
CA LYS A 8 10.66 -9.09 -3.42
C LYS A 8 10.99 -7.60 -3.26
N GLU A 9 10.19 -6.73 -3.87
CA GLU A 9 10.35 -5.29 -3.70
C GLU A 9 9.89 -4.86 -2.31
N ALA A 10 8.79 -5.42 -1.81
CA ALA A 10 8.29 -5.18 -0.47
C ALA A 10 9.33 -5.51 0.61
N SER A 11 10.02 -6.66 0.49
CA SER A 11 11.13 -7.00 1.39
C SER A 11 12.20 -5.90 1.41
N LYS A 12 12.57 -5.35 0.24
CA LYS A 12 13.55 -4.24 0.18
C LYS A 12 13.02 -2.97 0.86
N VAL A 13 11.74 -2.64 0.70
CA VAL A 13 11.13 -1.47 1.36
C VAL A 13 11.23 -1.63 2.87
N ILE A 14 10.85 -2.81 3.39
CA ILE A 14 10.84 -3.13 4.82
C ILE A 14 12.26 -3.17 5.38
N ASP A 15 13.21 -3.79 4.68
CA ASP A 15 14.59 -3.95 5.14
C ASP A 15 15.34 -2.61 5.15
N THR A 16 15.16 -1.80 4.11
CA THR A 16 15.91 -0.55 3.97
C THR A 16 15.33 0.58 4.80
N ARG A 17 14.02 0.54 5.12
CA ARG A 17 13.31 1.61 5.85
C ARG A 17 13.53 3.01 5.26
N LYS A 18 13.92 3.09 3.99
CA LYS A 18 14.09 4.36 3.31
C LYS A 18 12.70 4.96 3.12
N PRO A 19 12.39 6.18 3.58
CA PRO A 19 11.05 6.73 3.48
C PRO A 19 10.72 7.04 2.01
N ILE A 20 10.04 6.11 1.34
CA ILE A 20 9.79 6.18 -0.12
C ILE A 20 8.31 6.08 -0.49
N GLY A 21 7.43 5.97 0.50
CA GLY A 21 5.99 6.08 0.30
C GLY A 21 5.19 4.87 0.77
N GLN A 22 4.05 4.68 0.13
CA GLN A 22 3.07 3.65 0.47
C GLN A 22 2.95 2.62 -0.65
N PHE A 23 2.80 1.36 -0.26
CA PHE A 23 2.82 0.24 -1.18
C PHE A 23 1.72 -0.76 -0.90
N LEU A 24 1.33 -1.47 -1.96
CA LEU A 24 0.40 -2.58 -1.94
C LEU A 24 1.07 -3.80 -2.54
N VAL A 25 1.02 -4.93 -1.85
CA VAL A 25 1.39 -6.25 -2.41
C VAL A 25 0.11 -7.02 -2.68
N LEU A 26 0.05 -7.64 -3.86
CA LEU A 26 -1.05 -8.51 -4.27
C LEU A 26 -0.62 -9.97 -4.10
N ASP A 27 -1.34 -10.68 -3.26
CA ASP A 27 -1.04 -12.04 -2.88
C ASP A 27 -2.19 -12.93 -3.38
N LYS A 28 -1.97 -14.24 -3.51
CA LYS A 28 -3.05 -15.17 -3.92
C LYS A 28 -4.23 -15.23 -2.94
N VAL A 29 -4.03 -14.75 -1.72
CA VAL A 29 -4.95 -14.88 -0.59
C VAL A 29 -5.45 -13.53 -0.05
N GLY A 30 -4.97 -12.41 -0.59
CA GLY A 30 -5.30 -11.09 -0.08
C GLY A 30 -4.33 -10.00 -0.51
N PHE A 31 -4.20 -9.01 0.36
CA PHE A 31 -3.48 -7.76 0.13
C PHE A 31 -2.59 -7.44 1.33
N THR A 32 -1.38 -6.95 1.09
CA THR A 32 -0.53 -6.40 2.16
C THR A 32 -0.33 -4.92 1.94
N ALA A 33 -0.77 -4.11 2.90
CA ALA A 33 -0.47 -2.68 2.95
C ALA A 33 0.92 -2.47 3.56
N ILE A 34 1.67 -1.51 3.02
CA ILE A 34 2.95 -1.06 3.57
C ILE A 34 2.95 0.46 3.62
N ASP A 35 2.98 1.05 4.82
CA ASP A 35 3.26 2.48 4.99
C ASP A 35 4.71 2.68 5.39
N ASN A 36 5.49 3.24 4.46
CA ASN A 36 6.87 3.60 4.68
C ASN A 36 7.12 5.07 4.31
N GLN A 37 6.22 5.97 4.70
CA GLN A 37 6.39 7.41 4.51
C GLN A 37 7.38 8.02 5.51
N THR A 38 7.46 7.48 6.72
CA THR A 38 8.32 7.98 7.82
C THR A 38 9.59 7.17 8.02
N GLY A 39 9.73 6.04 7.32
CA GLY A 39 10.83 5.08 7.52
C GLY A 39 10.51 3.98 8.53
N ASP A 40 9.34 3.99 9.15
CA ASP A 40 8.97 2.94 10.12
C ASP A 40 8.59 1.60 9.44
N ALA A 41 8.13 1.67 8.18
CA ALA A 41 7.71 0.53 7.36
C ALA A 41 6.64 -0.36 8.03
N TRP A 42 5.50 0.24 8.39
CA TRP A 42 4.37 -0.46 8.99
C TRP A 42 3.71 -1.37 7.96
N THR A 43 3.30 -2.57 8.37
CA THR A 43 2.66 -3.54 7.48
C THR A 43 1.40 -4.11 8.11
N GLU A 44 0.37 -4.33 7.28
CA GLU A 44 -0.84 -5.04 7.70
C GLU A 44 -1.47 -5.81 6.53
N GLY A 45 -1.99 -6.99 6.83
CA GLY A 45 -2.58 -7.90 5.84
C GLY A 45 -4.11 -7.84 5.85
N PHE A 46 -4.71 -7.81 4.67
CA PHE A 46 -6.14 -7.66 4.46
C PHE A 46 -6.67 -8.69 3.47
N LYS A 47 -7.94 -9.08 3.62
CA LYS A 47 -8.67 -9.88 2.63
C LYS A 47 -9.40 -9.04 1.60
N ASP A 48 -9.67 -7.78 1.93
CA ASP A 48 -10.42 -6.84 1.11
C ASP A 48 -9.54 -5.65 0.73
N LEU A 49 -9.60 -5.25 -0.55
CA LEU A 49 -8.78 -4.16 -1.07
C LEU A 49 -9.22 -2.81 -0.50
N ASN A 50 -10.51 -2.58 -0.29
CA ASN A 50 -11.00 -1.31 0.24
C ASN A 50 -10.46 -1.06 1.64
N ASP A 51 -10.52 -2.07 2.51
CA ASP A 51 -10.00 -1.93 3.88
C ASP A 51 -8.48 -1.73 3.90
N CYS A 52 -7.75 -2.40 3.00
CA CYS A 52 -6.33 -2.17 2.79
C CYS A 52 -6.03 -0.71 2.38
N LEU A 53 -6.81 -0.17 1.44
CA LEU A 53 -6.66 1.21 0.99
C LEU A 53 -7.06 2.21 2.08
N LYS A 54 -8.07 1.90 2.89
CA LYS A 54 -8.50 2.75 4.01
C LYS A 54 -7.42 2.83 5.07
N TRP A 55 -6.71 1.73 5.31
CA TRP A 55 -5.59 1.72 6.23
C TRP A 55 -4.45 2.61 5.74
N LEU A 56 -4.16 2.60 4.43
CA LEU A 56 -3.12 3.46 3.84
C LEU A 56 -3.53 4.94 3.75
N GLN A 57 -4.75 5.26 3.34
CA GLN A 57 -5.15 6.64 2.97
C GLN A 57 -6.29 7.24 3.79
N GLY A 58 -6.84 6.49 4.75
CA GLY A 58 -7.99 6.91 5.54
C GLY A 58 -9.34 6.55 4.91
N TYR A 59 -10.43 6.92 5.58
CA TYR A 59 -11.78 6.38 5.38
C TYR A 59 -12.41 6.53 3.96
N ASN A 60 -11.88 7.38 3.07
CA ASN A 60 -12.44 7.66 1.73
C ASN A 60 -11.61 7.06 0.57
N SER A 61 -10.82 6.03 0.85
CA SER A 61 -9.73 5.61 -0.02
C SER A 61 -10.12 5.06 -1.40
N LEU A 62 -11.28 4.42 -1.59
CA LEU A 62 -11.70 3.90 -2.91
C LEU A 62 -12.07 5.01 -3.89
N GLU A 63 -12.83 6.01 -3.44
CA GLU A 63 -13.19 7.17 -4.27
C GLU A 63 -11.93 7.95 -4.65
N ASN A 64 -11.06 8.22 -3.67
CA ASN A 64 -9.76 8.88 -3.89
C ASN A 64 -8.85 8.08 -4.85
N PHE A 65 -8.85 6.74 -4.77
CA PHE A 65 -8.04 5.90 -5.65
C PHE A 65 -8.56 5.88 -7.09
N LEU A 66 -9.88 5.87 -7.28
CA LEU A 66 -10.49 5.90 -8.62
C LEU A 66 -10.36 7.27 -9.28
N GLU A 67 -10.40 8.37 -8.52
CA GLU A 67 -10.12 9.71 -9.07
C GLU A 67 -8.72 9.80 -9.67
N VAL A 68 -7.72 9.14 -9.07
CA VAL A 68 -6.34 9.13 -9.58
C VAL A 68 -6.23 8.40 -10.93
N ILE A 69 -6.94 7.28 -11.11
CA ILE A 69 -6.88 6.48 -12.35
C ILE A 69 -7.62 7.18 -13.50
N ASN A 70 -8.69 7.92 -13.21
CA ASN A 70 -9.51 8.56 -14.25
C ASN A 70 -8.93 9.90 -14.75
N HIS A 71 -7.82 10.37 -14.17
CA HIS A 71 -7.17 11.63 -14.53
C HIS A 71 -5.76 11.46 -15.13
N GLU A 72 -5.34 10.24 -15.46
CA GLU A 72 -4.13 9.93 -16.24
C GLU A 72 -4.42 9.54 -17.70
#